data_AF-A0A7Y8IFY9-F1
#
_entry.id   AF-A0A7Y8IFY9-F1
#
_cell.length_a   1.000
_cell.length_b   1.000
_cell.length_c   1.000
_cell.angle_alpha   90.00
_cell.angle_beta   90.00
_cell.angle_gamma   90.00
#
_symmetry.space_group_name_H-M   'P 1'
#
loop_
_entity.id
_entity.type
_entity.pdbx_description
1 polymer ?
#
loop_
_entity_poly.entity_id
_entity_poly.type
_entity_poly.pdbx_seq_one_letter_code
_entity_poly.pdbx_strand_id
1 'polypeptide(L)'
;MGTYLLTAHWTSLFALFLLVLGIIAWILTGAYKKSYGLAEEARRAYVMNEALGWPIPKKKLTEFFQRFSKKSLTKARGTTGTERWFASEAPPGPKRLLECSQESFFWTHRLMQHAARWALGITIGGLICVALVLYSVAFTPWLKGSDLLARVIIAVVLSLITSGFYSWCRLFRERSAQVRDLDNELEYLKTTQYTLEDVLRIVHEYDCLIMDTPPVPDFIYSLHRDELNKLWKMRTS
;
A
#
# COMPACT_ATOMS: atom_id res chain seq x y z
N MET A 1 -49.06 -6.40 3.24
CA MET A 1 -48.77 -5.07 2.65
C MET A 1 -47.72 -4.28 3.44
N GLY A 2 -47.71 -4.35 4.79
CA GLY A 2 -46.72 -3.63 5.61
C GLY A 2 -45.26 -4.11 5.52
N THR A 3 -44.99 -5.38 5.23
CA THR A 3 -43.62 -5.92 5.12
C THR A 3 -42.85 -5.40 3.91
N TYR A 4 -43.53 -5.12 2.79
CA TYR A 4 -42.91 -4.62 1.55
C TYR A 4 -42.47 -3.15 1.65
N LEU A 5 -43.22 -2.32 2.36
CA LEU A 5 -42.84 -0.92 2.58
C LEU A 5 -41.60 -0.82 3.47
N LEU A 6 -41.54 -1.62 4.53
CA LEU A 6 -40.36 -1.71 5.38
C LEU A 6 -39.11 -2.09 4.56
N THR A 7 -39.18 -3.13 3.72
CA THR A 7 -38.02 -3.56 2.91
C THR A 7 -37.52 -2.50 1.91
N ALA A 8 -38.42 -1.68 1.34
CA ALA A 8 -38.06 -0.63 0.38
C ALA A 8 -37.33 0.56 1.04
N HIS A 9 -37.70 0.90 2.28
CA HIS A 9 -37.00 1.93 3.05
C HIS A 9 -35.61 1.45 3.47
N TRP A 10 -35.47 0.18 3.86
CA TRP A 10 -34.17 -0.40 4.24
C TRP A 10 -33.17 -0.47 3.07
N THR A 11 -33.61 -0.83 1.86
CA THR A 11 -32.74 -0.85 0.67
C THR A 11 -32.27 0.55 0.28
N SER A 12 -33.16 1.54 0.37
CA SER A 12 -32.83 2.94 0.08
C SER A 12 -31.85 3.52 1.11
N LEU A 13 -32.06 3.23 2.40
CA LEU A 13 -31.13 3.61 3.47
C LEU A 13 -29.75 2.94 3.30
N PHE A 14 -29.72 1.67 2.89
CA PHE A 14 -28.48 0.96 2.62
C PHE A 14 -27.72 1.54 1.43
N ALA A 15 -28.41 1.91 0.35
CA ALA A 15 -27.81 2.58 -0.81
C ALA A 15 -27.18 3.93 -0.42
N LEU A 16 -27.90 4.73 0.38
CA LEU A 16 -27.38 6.01 0.91
C LEU A 16 -26.15 5.78 1.79
N PHE A 17 -26.20 4.78 2.67
CA PHE A 17 -25.08 4.41 3.54
C PHE A 17 -23.82 4.04 2.73
N LEU A 18 -23.96 3.21 1.69
CA LEU A 18 -22.84 2.84 0.81
C LEU A 18 -22.24 4.06 0.09
N LEU A 19 -23.09 4.98 -0.37
CA LEU A 19 -22.64 6.21 -1.03
C LEU A 19 -21.82 7.09 -0.07
N VAL A 20 -22.33 7.30 1.15
CA VAL A 20 -21.61 8.07 2.19
C VAL A 20 -20.28 7.40 2.53
N LEU A 21 -20.26 6.07 2.68
CA LEU A 21 -19.04 5.33 2.95
C LEU A 21 -18.02 5.44 1.81
N GLY A 22 -18.48 5.44 0.56
CA GLY A 22 -17.64 5.68 -0.62
C GLY A 22 -17.00 7.07 -0.63
N ILE A 23 -17.76 8.12 -0.27
CA ILE A 23 -17.23 9.49 -0.14
C ILE A 23 -16.20 9.57 0.98
N ILE A 24 -16.49 8.99 2.15
CA ILE A 24 -15.56 8.94 3.28
C ILE A 24 -14.26 8.22 2.86
N ALA A 25 -14.37 7.06 2.21
CA ALA A 25 -13.21 6.30 1.74
C ALA A 25 -12.36 7.12 0.75
N TRP A 26 -12.99 7.87 -0.16
CA TRP A 26 -12.29 8.76 -1.10
C TRP A 26 -11.50 9.86 -0.37
N ILE A 27 -12.12 10.53 0.60
CA ILE A 27 -11.47 11.59 1.42
C ILE A 27 -10.30 11.00 2.21
N LEU A 28 -10.50 9.87 2.88
CA LEU A 28 -9.47 9.20 3.69
C LEU A 28 -8.29 8.75 2.82
N THR A 29 -8.56 8.25 1.60
CA THR A 29 -7.51 7.85 0.65
C THR A 29 -6.65 9.04 0.26
N GLY A 30 -7.24 10.21 0.01
CA GLY A 30 -6.50 11.45 -0.28
C GLY A 30 -5.60 11.88 0.88
N ALA A 31 -6.13 11.87 2.10
CA ALA A 31 -5.36 12.20 3.31
C ALA A 31 -4.20 11.21 3.56
N TYR A 32 -4.45 9.92 3.32
CA TYR A 32 -3.46 8.87 3.49
C TYR A 32 -2.31 8.99 2.47
N LYS A 33 -2.63 9.21 1.18
CA LYS A 33 -1.62 9.44 0.12
C LYS A 33 -0.68 10.61 0.45
N LYS A 34 -1.22 11.72 0.96
CA LYS A 34 -0.39 12.88 1.36
C LYS A 34 0.57 12.53 2.48
N SER A 35 0.10 11.80 3.48
CA SER A 35 0.91 11.39 4.63
C SER A 35 1.97 10.37 4.23
N TYR A 36 1.62 9.42 3.35
CA TYR A 36 2.55 8.43 2.80
C TYR A 36 3.67 9.08 1.98
N GLY A 37 3.34 10.03 1.10
CA GLY A 37 4.36 10.72 0.31
C GLY A 37 5.37 11.49 1.17
N LEU A 38 4.92 12.10 2.27
CA LEU A 38 5.82 12.74 3.25
C LEU A 38 6.70 11.71 3.98
N ALA A 39 6.13 10.59 4.38
CA ALA A 39 6.88 9.51 5.02
C ALA A 39 7.95 8.94 4.08
N GLU A 40 7.63 8.76 2.82
CA GLU A 40 8.53 8.25 1.79
C GLU A 40 9.65 9.25 1.44
N GLU A 41 9.35 10.55 1.44
CA GLU A 41 10.36 11.59 1.32
C GLU A 41 11.36 11.57 2.49
N ALA A 42 10.86 11.40 3.72
CA ALA A 42 11.69 11.28 4.91
C ALA A 42 12.52 9.98 4.89
N ARG A 43 11.91 8.84 4.51
CA ARG A 43 12.59 7.55 4.36
C ARG A 43 13.76 7.66 3.39
N ARG A 44 13.57 8.20 2.19
CA ARG A 44 14.64 8.38 1.20
C ARG A 44 15.79 9.25 1.71
N ALA A 45 15.47 10.37 2.35
CA ALA A 45 16.50 11.23 2.96
C ALA A 45 17.28 10.49 4.06
N TYR A 46 16.58 9.69 4.85
CA TYR A 46 17.18 8.87 5.91
C TYR A 46 18.06 7.76 5.34
N VAL A 47 17.63 7.03 4.30
CA VAL A 47 18.46 6.00 3.63
C VAL A 47 19.74 6.61 3.10
N MET A 48 19.68 7.75 2.40
CA MET A 48 20.89 8.41 1.88
C MET A 48 21.84 8.86 2.99
N ASN A 49 21.28 9.34 4.11
CA ASN A 49 22.07 9.71 5.26
C ASN A 49 22.74 8.51 5.92
N GLU A 50 21.98 7.44 6.15
CA GLU A 50 22.49 6.25 6.82
C GLU A 50 23.48 5.47 5.94
N ALA A 51 23.15 5.31 4.66
CA ALA A 51 23.93 4.50 3.72
C ALA A 51 25.20 5.21 3.22
N LEU A 52 25.14 6.50 2.94
CA LEU A 52 26.24 7.26 2.32
C LEU A 52 26.86 8.32 3.24
N GLY A 53 26.28 8.56 4.42
CA GLY A 53 26.71 9.64 5.30
C GLY A 53 26.31 11.03 4.79
N TRP A 54 25.46 11.13 3.78
CA TRP A 54 25.04 12.42 3.22
C TRP A 54 24.17 13.17 4.23
N PRO A 55 24.60 14.35 4.73
CA PRO A 55 23.88 15.04 5.78
C PRO A 55 22.51 15.52 5.28
N ILE A 56 21.46 15.29 6.07
CA ILE A 56 20.14 15.86 5.77
C ILE A 56 20.20 17.38 6.04
N PRO A 57 19.92 18.24 5.04
CA PRO A 57 19.97 19.68 5.24
C PRO A 57 19.02 20.14 6.34
N LYS A 58 19.47 21.05 7.23
CA LYS A 58 18.64 21.60 8.33
C LYS A 58 17.29 22.15 7.85
N LYS A 59 17.28 22.81 6.69
CA LYS A 59 16.05 23.31 6.05
C LYS A 59 15.04 22.18 5.80
N LYS A 60 15.50 21.03 5.30
CA LYS A 60 14.65 19.87 5.01
C LYS A 60 14.14 19.21 6.29
N LEU A 61 14.96 19.14 7.33
CA LEU A 61 14.51 18.69 8.66
C LEU A 61 13.41 19.58 9.23
N THR A 62 13.58 20.91 9.18
CA THR A 62 12.55 21.86 9.62
C THR A 62 11.26 21.68 8.83
N GLU A 63 11.36 21.49 7.52
CA GLU A 63 10.21 21.22 6.65
C GLU A 63 9.46 19.94 7.06
N PHE A 64 10.19 18.86 7.36
CA PHE A 64 9.60 17.63 7.89
C PHE A 64 8.87 17.89 9.22
N PHE A 65 9.49 18.58 10.18
CA PHE A 65 8.85 18.90 11.46
C PHE A 65 7.60 19.79 11.32
N GLN A 66 7.53 20.62 10.28
CA GLN A 66 6.34 21.43 9.99
C GLN A 66 5.23 20.62 9.33
N ARG A 67 5.57 19.65 8.47
CA ARG A 67 4.60 18.87 7.69
C ARG A 67 4.08 17.63 8.43
N PHE A 68 4.86 17.05 9.34
CA PHE A 68 4.42 15.91 10.15
C PHE A 68 3.41 16.32 11.23
N SER A 69 2.45 15.42 11.51
CA SER A 69 1.49 15.64 12.59
C SER A 69 2.19 15.64 13.97
N LYS A 70 1.68 16.45 14.91
CA LYS A 70 2.17 16.46 16.31
C LYS A 70 2.16 15.06 16.95
N LYS A 71 1.15 14.23 16.62
CA LYS A 71 1.04 12.85 17.09
C LYS A 71 2.20 11.99 16.58
N SER A 72 2.53 12.07 15.30
CA SER A 72 3.66 11.35 14.69
C SER A 72 4.99 11.75 15.33
N LEU A 73 5.20 13.06 15.54
CA LEU A 73 6.41 13.57 16.18
C LEU A 73 6.54 13.13 17.63
N THR A 74 5.44 13.12 18.38
CA THR A 74 5.44 12.64 19.77
C THR A 74 5.77 11.16 19.85
N LYS A 75 5.20 10.34 18.94
CA LYS A 75 5.52 8.91 18.84
C LYS A 75 7.01 8.68 18.52
N ALA A 76 7.57 9.46 17.59
CA ALA A 76 8.98 9.36 17.22
C ALA A 76 9.95 9.82 18.33
N ARG A 77 9.55 10.75 19.20
CA ARG A 77 10.36 11.14 20.37
C ARG A 77 10.41 10.06 21.45
N GLY A 78 9.40 9.20 21.52
CA GLY A 78 9.32 8.10 22.47
C GLY A 78 10.14 6.86 22.07
N THR A 79 10.59 6.77 20.82
CA THR A 79 11.52 5.73 20.38
C THR A 79 12.95 6.17 20.70
N THR A 80 13.66 5.39 21.51
CA THR A 80 15.10 5.56 21.70
C THR A 80 15.75 5.34 20.33
N GLY A 81 16.33 6.38 19.74
CA GLY A 81 16.96 6.33 18.40
C GLY A 81 18.20 5.43 18.30
N THR A 82 18.26 4.38 19.12
CA THR A 82 19.31 3.37 19.25
C THR A 82 19.04 2.13 18.39
N GLU A 83 17.81 1.92 17.94
CA GLU A 83 17.49 0.84 17.00
C GLU A 83 17.93 1.25 15.59
N ARG A 84 18.93 0.53 15.05
CA ARG A 84 19.30 0.67 13.64
C ARG A 84 18.13 0.21 12.78
N TRP A 85 17.74 1.04 11.82
CA TRP A 85 16.64 0.73 10.91
C TRP A 85 17.00 -0.40 9.94
N PHE A 86 18.25 -0.43 9.48
CA PHE A 86 18.76 -1.47 8.58
C PHE A 86 19.66 -2.46 9.31
N ALA A 87 19.69 -3.69 8.81
CA ALA A 87 20.56 -4.76 9.32
C ALA A 87 22.04 -4.60 8.88
N SER A 88 22.31 -3.80 7.84
CA SER A 88 23.67 -3.60 7.33
C SER A 88 24.59 -2.93 8.36
N GLU A 89 25.76 -3.52 8.57
CA GLU A 89 26.83 -2.97 9.43
C GLU A 89 27.98 -2.36 8.63
N ALA A 90 27.86 -2.32 7.31
CA ALA A 90 28.89 -1.76 6.44
C ALA A 90 29.14 -0.27 6.78
N PRO A 91 30.39 0.23 6.61
CA PRO A 91 30.64 1.66 6.70
C PRO A 91 29.91 2.41 5.58
N PRO A 92 29.64 3.72 5.75
CA PRO A 92 28.99 4.51 4.72
C PRO A 92 29.70 4.40 3.37
N GLY A 93 28.94 4.10 2.31
CA GLY A 93 29.47 3.89 0.96
C GLY A 93 28.58 3.02 0.08
N PRO A 94 29.06 2.65 -1.13
CA PRO A 94 28.27 1.92 -2.12
C PRO A 94 27.73 0.58 -1.60
N LYS A 95 28.55 -0.15 -0.85
CA LYS A 95 28.19 -1.44 -0.26
C LYS A 95 27.03 -1.31 0.74
N ARG A 96 27.09 -0.32 1.64
CA ARG A 96 26.01 -0.10 2.61
C ARG A 96 24.71 0.30 1.92
N LEU A 97 24.79 1.16 0.91
CA LEU A 97 23.61 1.54 0.12
C LEU A 97 23.00 0.31 -0.57
N LEU A 98 23.82 -0.54 -1.17
CA LEU A 98 23.37 -1.78 -1.79
C LEU A 98 22.63 -2.66 -0.77
N GLU A 99 23.24 -2.94 0.38
CA GLU A 99 22.64 -3.81 1.41
C GLU A 99 21.34 -3.23 2.00
N CYS A 100 21.30 -1.94 2.33
CA CYS A 100 20.09 -1.25 2.80
C CYS A 100 18.97 -1.26 1.75
N SER A 101 19.34 -1.15 0.47
CA SER A 101 18.38 -1.17 -0.64
C SER A 101 17.85 -2.57 -0.89
N GLN A 102 18.70 -3.60 -0.88
CA GLN A 102 18.29 -5.00 -0.95
C GLN A 102 17.30 -5.36 0.16
N GLU A 103 17.56 -4.92 1.39
CA GLU A 103 16.62 -5.07 2.50
C GLU A 103 15.28 -4.40 2.19
N SER A 104 15.31 -3.13 1.79
CA SER A 104 14.10 -2.38 1.43
C SER A 104 13.31 -3.08 0.30
N PHE A 105 13.99 -3.57 -0.73
CA PHE A 105 13.39 -4.19 -1.90
C PHE A 105 12.75 -5.52 -1.52
N PHE A 106 13.43 -6.32 -0.70
CA PHE A 106 12.92 -7.58 -0.17
C PHE A 106 11.58 -7.38 0.56
N TRP A 107 11.54 -6.47 1.54
CA TRP A 107 10.33 -6.21 2.32
C TRP A 107 9.21 -5.69 1.42
N THR A 108 9.53 -4.74 0.55
CA THR A 108 8.57 -4.10 -0.34
C THR A 108 7.95 -5.09 -1.32
N HIS A 109 8.78 -5.89 -2.00
CA HIS A 109 8.34 -6.90 -2.95
C HIS A 109 7.32 -7.84 -2.32
N ARG A 110 7.65 -8.39 -1.14
CA ARG A 110 6.81 -9.35 -0.44
C ARG A 110 5.52 -8.72 0.06
N LEU A 111 5.60 -7.54 0.68
CA LEU A 111 4.41 -6.81 1.14
C LEU A 111 3.45 -6.52 -0.02
N MET A 112 3.95 -6.13 -1.19
CA MET A 112 3.14 -5.96 -2.39
C MET A 112 2.51 -7.28 -2.88
N GLN A 113 3.19 -8.42 -2.76
CA GLN A 113 2.58 -9.73 -3.09
C GLN A 113 1.42 -10.07 -2.16
N HIS A 114 1.55 -9.82 -0.86
CA HIS A 114 0.46 -10.04 0.10
C HIS A 114 -0.68 -9.03 -0.13
N ALA A 115 -0.36 -7.76 -0.42
CA ALA A 115 -1.33 -6.73 -0.78
C ALA A 115 -2.12 -7.07 -2.05
N ALA A 116 -1.46 -7.61 -3.08
CA ALA A 116 -2.10 -8.10 -4.28
C ALA A 116 -3.09 -9.25 -4.00
N ARG A 117 -2.68 -10.23 -3.19
CA ARG A 117 -3.55 -11.36 -2.80
C ARG A 117 -4.76 -10.89 -2.00
N TRP A 118 -4.56 -9.96 -1.08
CA TRP A 118 -5.64 -9.35 -0.31
C TRP A 118 -6.61 -8.57 -1.21
N ALA A 119 -6.11 -7.71 -2.08
CA ALA A 119 -6.93 -6.94 -3.02
C ALA A 119 -7.71 -7.86 -3.98
N LEU A 120 -7.11 -8.97 -4.41
CA LEU A 120 -7.81 -9.99 -5.19
C LEU A 120 -8.95 -10.63 -4.40
N GLY A 121 -8.72 -11.00 -3.13
CA GLY A 121 -9.75 -11.57 -2.27
C GLY A 121 -10.97 -10.65 -2.13
N ILE A 122 -10.73 -9.35 -1.92
CA ILE A 122 -11.80 -8.33 -1.91
C ILE A 122 -12.49 -8.24 -3.27
N THR A 123 -11.73 -8.28 -4.36
CA THR A 123 -12.29 -8.23 -5.71
C THR A 123 -13.25 -9.41 -5.96
N ILE A 124 -12.83 -10.63 -5.63
CA ILE A 124 -13.65 -11.84 -5.79
C ILE A 124 -14.90 -11.76 -4.91
N GLY A 125 -14.75 -11.38 -3.64
CA GLY A 125 -15.89 -11.20 -2.72
C GLY A 125 -16.88 -10.15 -3.21
N GLY A 126 -16.37 -9.03 -3.75
CA GLY A 126 -17.18 -7.97 -4.36
C GLY A 126 -17.96 -8.46 -5.58
N LEU A 127 -17.32 -9.22 -6.49
CA LEU A 127 -18.00 -9.82 -7.64
C LEU A 127 -19.10 -10.81 -7.23
N ILE A 128 -18.86 -11.62 -6.19
CA ILE A 128 -19.89 -12.52 -5.62
C ILE A 128 -21.07 -11.69 -5.09
N CYS A 129 -20.81 -10.60 -4.36
CA CYS A 129 -21.88 -9.73 -3.86
C CYS A 129 -22.69 -9.11 -5.02
N VAL A 130 -22.03 -8.61 -6.07
CA VAL A 130 -22.71 -8.09 -7.27
C VAL A 130 -23.55 -9.18 -7.93
N ALA A 131 -23.01 -10.39 -8.09
CA ALA A 131 -23.74 -11.52 -8.67
C ALA A 131 -24.98 -11.88 -7.84
N LEU A 132 -24.88 -11.89 -6.51
CA LEU A 132 -26.02 -12.13 -5.61
C LEU A 132 -27.09 -11.05 -5.70
N VAL A 133 -26.70 -9.77 -5.80
CA VAL A 133 -27.64 -8.66 -5.99
C VAL A 133 -28.37 -8.80 -7.32
N LEU A 134 -27.65 -9.07 -8.41
CA LEU A 134 -28.25 -9.27 -9.74
C LEU A 134 -29.15 -10.51 -9.80
N TYR A 135 -28.72 -11.60 -9.17
CA TYR A 135 -29.54 -12.80 -9.00
C TYR A 135 -30.86 -12.47 -8.26
N SER A 136 -30.79 -11.71 -7.17
CA SER A 136 -31.99 -11.29 -6.44
C SER A 136 -32.97 -10.47 -7.28
N VAL A 137 -32.46 -9.70 -8.25
CA VAL A 137 -33.29 -8.92 -9.20
C VAL A 137 -33.96 -9.86 -10.20
N ALA A 138 -33.20 -10.78 -10.80
CA ALA A 138 -33.69 -11.70 -11.82
C ALA A 138 -34.80 -12.64 -11.31
N PHE A 139 -34.72 -13.08 -10.05
CA PHE A 139 -35.63 -14.06 -9.47
C PHE A 139 -36.79 -13.46 -8.64
N THR A 140 -36.95 -12.13 -8.63
CA THR A 140 -38.05 -11.46 -7.91
C THR A 140 -38.96 -10.69 -8.89
N PRO A 141 -39.91 -11.37 -9.57
CA PRO A 141 -40.73 -10.77 -10.64
C PRO A 141 -41.71 -9.68 -10.15
N TRP A 142 -41.91 -9.54 -8.84
CA TRP A 142 -42.83 -8.59 -8.22
C TRP A 142 -42.16 -7.27 -7.77
N LEU A 143 -40.92 -7.02 -8.17
CA LEU A 143 -40.19 -5.80 -7.84
C LEU A 143 -40.87 -4.58 -8.48
N LYS A 144 -41.24 -3.60 -7.65
CA LYS A 144 -41.71 -2.29 -8.13
C LYS A 144 -40.53 -1.45 -8.63
N GLY A 145 -40.80 -0.47 -9.49
CA GLY A 145 -39.77 0.34 -10.16
C GLY A 145 -38.74 0.99 -9.23
N SER A 146 -39.13 1.45 -8.04
CA SER A 146 -38.22 2.02 -7.05
C SER A 146 -37.23 1.01 -6.46
N ASP A 147 -37.69 -0.22 -6.18
CA ASP A 147 -36.84 -1.28 -5.61
C ASP A 147 -35.87 -1.85 -6.65
N LEU A 148 -36.33 -1.97 -7.90
CA LEU A 148 -35.48 -2.35 -9.02
C LEU A 148 -34.34 -1.33 -9.20
N LEU A 149 -34.69 -0.04 -9.22
CA LEU A 149 -33.73 1.05 -9.37
C LEU A 149 -32.69 1.05 -8.24
N ALA A 150 -33.12 0.90 -6.98
CA ALA A 150 -32.22 0.84 -5.84
C ALA A 150 -31.22 -0.32 -5.93
N ARG A 151 -31.67 -1.53 -6.31
CA ARG A 151 -30.79 -2.70 -6.45
C ARG A 151 -29.79 -2.55 -7.60
N VAL A 152 -30.21 -1.96 -8.71
CA VAL A 152 -29.30 -1.65 -9.83
C VAL A 152 -28.25 -0.64 -9.40
N ILE A 153 -28.64 0.43 -8.69
CA ILE A 153 -27.69 1.41 -8.14
C ILE A 153 -26.68 0.75 -7.20
N ILE A 154 -27.15 -0.12 -6.29
CA ILE A 154 -26.26 -0.88 -5.38
C ILE A 154 -25.27 -1.74 -6.18
N ALA A 155 -25.73 -2.48 -7.19
CA ALA A 155 -24.87 -3.31 -8.02
C ALA A 155 -23.81 -2.47 -8.78
N VAL A 156 -24.20 -1.31 -9.30
CA VAL A 156 -23.28 -0.36 -9.96
C VAL A 156 -22.24 0.16 -8.97
N VAL A 157 -22.65 0.63 -7.80
CA VAL A 157 -21.73 1.15 -6.78
C VAL A 157 -20.76 0.06 -6.30
N LEU A 158 -21.25 -1.15 -6.02
CA LEU A 158 -20.41 -2.28 -5.64
C LEU A 158 -19.42 -2.66 -6.75
N SER A 159 -19.85 -2.63 -8.01
CA SER A 159 -18.98 -2.88 -9.16
C SER A 159 -17.87 -1.84 -9.28
N LEU A 160 -18.17 -0.55 -9.08
CA LEU A 160 -17.18 0.52 -9.07
C LEU A 160 -16.15 0.37 -7.93
N ILE A 161 -16.59 0.00 -6.74
CA ILE A 161 -15.68 -0.26 -5.61
C ILE A 161 -14.78 -1.46 -5.94
N THR A 162 -15.39 -2.54 -6.45
CA THR A 162 -14.70 -3.80 -6.79
C THR A 162 -13.64 -3.58 -7.89
N SER A 163 -13.93 -2.76 -8.89
CA SER A 163 -12.98 -2.46 -9.97
C SER A 163 -11.76 -1.66 -9.47
N GLY A 164 -11.93 -0.81 -8.45
CA GLY A 164 -10.84 -0.14 -7.75
C GLY A 164 -9.87 -1.13 -7.10
N PHE A 165 -10.38 -2.12 -6.37
CA PHE A 165 -9.55 -3.16 -5.76
C PHE A 165 -8.89 -4.07 -6.80
N TYR A 166 -9.57 -4.37 -7.90
CA TYR A 166 -8.97 -5.11 -9.00
C TYR A 166 -7.77 -4.34 -9.60
N SER A 167 -7.92 -3.03 -9.76
CA SER A 167 -6.86 -2.15 -10.26
C SER A 167 -5.67 -2.13 -9.30
N TRP A 168 -5.91 -2.08 -7.99
CA TRP A 168 -4.85 -2.22 -6.97
C TRP A 168 -4.17 -3.58 -7.03
N CYS A 169 -4.92 -4.67 -7.18
CA CYS A 169 -4.34 -6.00 -7.33
C CYS A 169 -3.37 -6.07 -8.52
N ARG A 170 -3.77 -5.55 -9.69
CA ARG A 170 -2.90 -5.50 -10.87
C ARG A 170 -1.65 -4.69 -10.61
N LEU A 171 -1.82 -3.48 -10.06
CA LEU A 171 -0.72 -2.56 -9.79
C LEU A 171 0.28 -3.18 -8.79
N PHE A 172 -0.19 -3.74 -7.68
CA PHE A 172 0.69 -4.39 -6.71
C PHE A 172 1.44 -5.58 -7.29
N ARG A 173 0.82 -6.39 -8.16
CA ARG A 173 1.51 -7.51 -8.83
C ARG A 173 2.62 -7.04 -9.75
N GLU A 174 2.31 -6.04 -10.58
CA GLU A 174 3.25 -5.47 -11.53
C GLU A 174 4.43 -4.81 -10.82
N ARG A 175 4.15 -3.94 -9.83
CA ARG A 175 5.18 -3.25 -9.05
C ARG A 175 6.02 -4.23 -8.23
N SER A 176 5.39 -5.27 -7.67
CA SER A 176 6.11 -6.34 -6.98
C SER A 176 7.08 -7.06 -7.93
N ALA A 177 6.68 -7.37 -9.16
CA ALA A 177 7.56 -7.99 -10.15
C ALA A 177 8.74 -7.05 -10.51
N GLN A 178 8.47 -5.78 -10.77
CA GLN A 178 9.50 -4.78 -11.08
C GLN A 178 10.52 -4.61 -9.93
N VAL A 179 10.06 -4.54 -8.68
CA VAL A 179 10.95 -4.44 -7.50
C VAL A 179 11.82 -5.69 -7.37
N ARG A 180 11.28 -6.89 -7.69
CA ARG A 180 12.07 -8.12 -7.70
C ARG A 180 13.13 -8.11 -8.80
N ASP A 181 12.80 -7.57 -9.96
CA ASP A 181 13.75 -7.49 -11.07
C ASP A 181 14.91 -6.53 -10.72
N LEU A 182 14.63 -5.41 -10.06
CA LEU A 182 15.67 -4.51 -9.50
C LEU A 182 16.49 -5.17 -8.39
N ASP A 183 15.88 -6.00 -7.53
CA ASP A 183 16.59 -6.76 -6.50
C ASP A 183 17.55 -7.79 -7.11
N ASN A 184 17.13 -8.48 -8.17
CA ASN A 184 17.99 -9.39 -8.93
C ASN A 184 19.15 -8.65 -9.60
N GLU A 185 18.90 -7.45 -10.12
CA GLU A 185 19.95 -6.61 -10.72
C GLU A 185 20.97 -6.15 -9.67
N LEU A 186 20.53 -5.76 -8.47
CA LEU A 186 21.44 -5.46 -7.35
C LEU A 186 22.24 -6.69 -6.92
N GLU A 187 21.61 -7.86 -6.87
CA GLU A 187 22.31 -9.11 -6.53
C GLU A 187 23.37 -9.46 -7.58
N TYR A 188 23.09 -9.21 -8.86
CA TYR A 188 24.09 -9.36 -9.92
C TYR A 188 25.27 -8.39 -9.72
N LEU A 189 25.00 -7.10 -9.47
CA LEU A 189 26.06 -6.12 -9.20
C LEU A 189 26.96 -6.53 -8.04
N LYS A 190 26.42 -7.18 -7.01
CA LYS A 190 27.20 -7.67 -5.87
C LYS A 190 28.25 -8.72 -6.26
N THR A 191 28.05 -9.43 -7.36
CA THR A 191 28.99 -10.45 -7.88
C THR A 191 30.05 -9.87 -8.82
N THR A 192 29.85 -8.64 -9.31
CA THR A 192 30.78 -7.92 -10.19
C THR A 192 31.46 -6.76 -9.45
N GLN A 193 32.43 -6.10 -10.09
CA GLN A 193 32.87 -4.79 -9.59
C GLN A 193 31.79 -3.76 -9.92
N TYR A 194 31.32 -3.03 -8.91
CA TYR A 194 30.27 -2.02 -9.04
C TYR A 194 30.72 -0.67 -8.50
N THR A 195 30.16 0.39 -9.06
CA THR A 195 30.38 1.78 -8.65
C THR A 195 29.24 2.30 -7.79
N LEU A 196 29.40 3.50 -7.21
CA LEU A 196 28.31 4.15 -6.47
C LEU A 196 27.15 4.52 -7.41
N GLU A 197 27.50 4.96 -8.61
CA GLU A 197 26.59 5.40 -9.66
C GLU A 197 25.68 4.26 -10.10
N ASP A 198 26.20 3.04 -10.22
CA ASP A 198 25.42 1.84 -10.57
C ASP A 198 24.34 1.55 -9.53
N VAL A 199 24.70 1.61 -8.24
CA VAL A 199 23.76 1.37 -7.13
C VAL A 199 22.74 2.51 -7.05
N LEU A 200 23.19 3.77 -7.17
CA LEU A 200 22.30 4.94 -7.14
C LEU A 200 21.27 4.91 -8.26
N ARG A 201 21.64 4.46 -9.46
CA ARG A 201 20.69 4.30 -10.57
C ARG A 201 19.54 3.37 -10.17
N ILE A 202 19.86 2.18 -9.67
CA ILE A 202 18.83 1.20 -9.29
C ILE A 202 17.97 1.69 -8.11
N VAL A 203 18.59 2.33 -7.12
CA VAL A 203 17.85 2.94 -5.99
C VAL A 203 16.90 4.03 -6.48
N HIS A 204 17.32 4.84 -7.45
CA HIS A 204 16.48 5.88 -8.02
C HIS A 204 15.31 5.30 -8.82
N GLU A 205 15.55 4.24 -9.60
CA GLU A 205 14.50 3.50 -10.31
C GLU A 205 13.47 2.93 -9.31
N TYR A 206 13.93 2.34 -8.21
CA TYR A 206 13.07 1.89 -7.12
C TYR A 206 12.24 3.04 -6.52
N ASP A 207 12.88 4.16 -6.17
CA ASP A 207 12.17 5.30 -5.59
C ASP A 207 11.08 5.82 -6.53
N CYS A 208 11.32 5.83 -7.85
CA CYS A 208 10.31 6.17 -8.85
C CYS A 208 9.13 5.19 -8.86
N LEU A 209 9.39 3.88 -8.72
CA LEU A 209 8.34 2.87 -8.64
C LEU A 209 7.47 3.03 -7.39
N ILE A 210 8.07 3.30 -6.24
CA ILE A 210 7.33 3.42 -4.97
C ILE A 210 6.46 4.67 -4.94
N MET A 211 6.91 5.78 -5.53
CA MET A 211 6.16 7.02 -5.59
C MET A 211 4.79 6.89 -6.29
N ASP A 212 4.68 5.98 -7.27
CA ASP A 212 3.44 5.72 -8.01
C ASP A 212 2.62 4.54 -7.43
N THR A 213 3.12 3.88 -6.38
CA THR A 213 2.42 2.73 -5.81
C THR A 213 1.50 3.14 -4.67
N PRO A 214 0.24 2.64 -4.61
CA PRO A 214 -0.60 2.86 -3.45
C PRO A 214 0.05 2.28 -2.20
N PRO A 215 -0.07 2.97 -1.06
CA PRO A 215 0.48 2.49 0.21
C PRO A 215 -0.10 1.13 0.60
N VAL A 216 0.78 0.24 1.07
CA VAL A 216 0.39 -1.07 1.60
C VAL A 216 -0.20 -0.89 2.99
N PRO A 217 -1.41 -1.42 3.28
CA PRO A 217 -2.00 -1.32 4.61
C PRO A 217 -1.14 -2.00 5.70
N ASP A 218 -0.96 -1.33 6.82
CA ASP A 218 -0.12 -1.79 7.95
C ASP A 218 -0.51 -3.19 8.47
N PHE A 219 -1.80 -3.52 8.45
CA PHE A 219 -2.27 -4.81 8.94
C PHE A 219 -1.68 -5.98 8.12
N ILE A 220 -1.37 -5.76 6.83
CA ILE A 220 -0.78 -6.80 5.97
C ILE A 220 0.59 -7.21 6.48
N TYR A 221 1.40 -6.24 6.91
CA TYR A 221 2.67 -6.51 7.57
C TYR A 221 2.43 -7.25 8.90
N SER A 222 1.50 -6.78 9.73
CA SER A 222 1.24 -7.42 11.03
C SER A 222 0.82 -8.89 10.92
N LEU A 223 0.06 -9.25 9.87
CA LEU A 223 -0.41 -10.63 9.63
C LEU A 223 0.70 -11.56 9.14
N HIS A 224 1.68 -11.05 8.42
CA HIS A 224 2.74 -11.87 7.79
C HIS A 224 4.12 -11.65 8.42
N ARG A 225 4.18 -10.93 9.54
CA ARG A 225 5.43 -10.50 10.17
C ARG A 225 6.39 -11.66 10.42
N ASP A 226 5.90 -12.75 10.99
CA ASP A 226 6.71 -13.89 11.37
C ASP A 226 7.25 -14.65 10.14
N GLU A 227 6.41 -14.81 9.11
CA GLU A 227 6.79 -15.39 7.83
C GLU A 227 7.88 -14.54 7.15
N LEU A 228 7.67 -13.23 7.05
CA LEU A 228 8.61 -12.32 6.41
C LEU A 228 9.95 -12.25 7.16
N ASN A 229 9.92 -12.20 8.49
CA ASN A 229 11.12 -12.25 9.33
C ASN A 229 11.89 -13.56 9.15
N LYS A 230 11.18 -14.70 9.04
CA LYS A 230 11.81 -15.99 8.78
C LYS A 230 12.49 -16.02 7.40
N LEU A 231 11.81 -15.53 6.37
CA LEU A 231 12.35 -15.45 5.01
C LEU A 231 13.56 -14.50 4.93
N TRP A 232 13.51 -13.37 5.63
CA TRP A 232 14.65 -12.44 5.70
C TRP A 232 15.86 -13.11 6.34
N LYS A 233 15.67 -13.76 7.49
CA LYS A 233 16.74 -14.52 8.17
C LYS A 233 17.35 -15.58 7.27
N MET A 234 16.55 -16.30 6.48
CA MET A 234 17.06 -17.30 5.52
C MET A 234 17.91 -16.70 4.40
N ARG A 235 17.66 -15.44 3.99
CA ARG A 235 18.45 -14.75 2.97
C ARG A 235 19.77 -14.20 3.53
N THR A 236 19.78 -13.80 4.80
CA THR A 236 20.94 -13.16 5.44
C THR A 236 21.81 -14.11 6.26
N SER A 237 21.37 -15.36 6.49
CA SER A 237 22.17 -16.41 7.15
C SER A 237 23.09 -17.10 6.14
#